data_AF-A0A3C0T9K9-F1
#
_entry.id   AF-A0A3C0T9K9-F1
#
_cell.length_a   1.000
_cell.length_b   1.000
_cell.length_c   1.000
_cell.angle_alpha   90.00
_cell.angle_beta   90.00
_cell.angle_gamma   90.00
#
_symmetry.space_group_name_H-M   'P 1'
#
loop_
_entity.id
_entity.type
_entity.pdbx_description
1 polymer ?
#
loop_
_entity_poly.entity_id
_entity_poly.type
_entity_poly.pdbx_seq_one_letter_code
_entity_poly.pdbx_strand_id
1 'polypeptide(L)' 'MSKVVPPVPTVAEFPINFKQSVQDYEVGLIKNALAASQFNQKKTAEALGVTYHQLRGLLKKYDLLDND' A
#
# COMPACT_ATOMS: atom_id res chain seq x y z
N MET A 1 9.86 10.97 -9.26
CA MET A 1 8.91 10.42 -8.27
C MET A 1 9.39 10.85 -6.90
N SER A 2 8.55 11.49 -6.10
CA SER A 2 8.88 11.86 -4.72
C SER A 2 8.95 10.59 -3.88
N LYS A 3 9.98 10.44 -3.05
CA LYS A 3 10.06 9.31 -2.10
C LYS A 3 9.10 9.58 -0.94
N VAL A 4 8.15 8.67 -0.70
CA VAL A 4 7.31 8.68 0.49
C VAL A 4 7.95 7.71 1.49
N VAL A 5 8.22 8.19 2.70
CA VAL A 5 8.80 7.39 3.78
C VAL A 5 7.78 7.38 4.92
N PRO A 6 7.40 6.20 5.45
CA PRO A 6 6.55 6.16 6.63
C PRO A 6 7.28 6.83 7.81
N PRO A 7 6.57 7.56 8.69
CA PRO A 7 7.18 8.07 9.91
C PRO A 7 7.73 6.91 10.73
N VAL A 8 9.00 7.00 11.12
CA VAL A 8 9.68 5.96 11.91
C VAL A 8 9.43 6.27 13.40
N PRO A 9 8.88 5.32 14.18
CA PRO A 9 8.68 5.52 15.61
C PRO A 9 10.01 5.77 16.34
N THR A 10 9.97 6.70 17.29
CA THR A 10 11.06 6.96 18.22
C THR A 10 11.12 5.89 19.32
N VAL A 11 12.24 5.84 20.07
CA VAL A 11 12.44 4.86 21.15
C VAL A 11 11.33 4.90 22.21
N ALA A 12 10.72 6.06 22.44
CA ALA A 12 9.65 6.25 23.43
C ALA A 12 8.30 5.63 23.02
N GLU A 13 8.13 5.28 21.74
CA GLU A 13 6.86 4.75 21.19
C GLU A 13 6.82 3.21 21.20
N PHE A 14 7.88 2.54 21.67
CA PHE A 14 7.94 1.09 21.76
C PHE A 14 7.32 0.54 23.06
N PRO A 15 6.77 -0.68 23.03
CA PRO A 15 6.69 -1.60 21.89
C PRO A 15 5.54 -1.29 20.93
N ILE A 16 5.77 -1.48 19.61
CA ILE A 16 4.73 -1.35 18.58
C ILE A 16 4.35 -2.71 17.98
N ASN A 17 3.14 -2.79 17.41
CA ASN A 17 2.78 -3.89 16.53
C ASN A 17 3.35 -3.65 15.13
N PHE A 18 4.57 -4.15 14.89
CA PHE A 18 5.28 -3.97 13.63
C PHE A 18 4.47 -4.44 12.41
N LYS A 19 3.89 -5.65 12.48
CA LYS A 19 3.15 -6.23 11.35
C LYS A 19 1.94 -5.39 10.97
N GLN A 20 1.14 -4.96 11.97
CA GLN A 20 -0.04 -4.14 11.73
C GLN A 20 0.35 -2.76 11.18
N SER A 21 1.36 -2.11 11.76
CA SER A 21 1.78 -0.76 11.34
C SER A 21 2.26 -0.73 9.89
N VAL A 22 3.04 -1.74 9.47
CA VAL A 22 3.50 -1.88 8.08
C VAL A 22 2.32 -2.17 7.15
N GLN A 23 1.41 -3.07 7.55
CA GLN A 23 0.23 -3.40 6.77
C GLN A 23 -0.66 -2.17 6.54
N ASP A 24 -0.94 -1.37 7.57
CA ASP A 24 -1.79 -0.18 7.46
C ASP A 24 -1.18 0.86 6.51
N TYR A 25 0.14 1.05 6.58
CA TYR A 25 0.86 1.91 5.65
C TYR A 25 0.77 1.41 4.20
N GLU A 26 1.02 0.12 3.96
CA GLU A 26 0.91 -0.47 2.62
C GLU A 26 -0.51 -0.37 2.06
N VAL A 27 -1.53 -0.68 2.87
CA VAL A 27 -2.95 -0.57 2.48
C VAL A 27 -3.31 0.88 2.13
N GLY A 28 -2.86 1.84 2.93
CA GLY A 28 -3.07 3.27 2.67
C GLY A 28 -2.46 3.71 1.34
N LEU A 29 -1.23 3.31 1.04
CA LEU A 29 -0.58 3.59 -0.24
C LEU A 29 -1.35 3.01 -1.42
N ILE A 30 -1.77 1.75 -1.32
CA ILE A 30 -2.51 1.07 -2.39
C ILE A 30 -3.85 1.75 -2.64
N LYS A 31 -4.62 2.04 -1.59
CA LYS A 31 -5.93 2.70 -1.71
C LYS A 31 -5.82 4.09 -2.33
N ASN A 32 -4.85 4.88 -1.90
CA ASN A 32 -4.62 6.21 -2.45
C ASN A 32 -4.18 6.16 -3.92
N ALA A 33 -3.30 5.21 -4.27
CA ALA A 33 -2.86 5.02 -5.65
C ALA A 33 -4.00 4.52 -6.56
N LEU A 34 -4.87 3.63 -6.06
CA LEU A 34 -6.10 3.21 -6.74
C LEU A 34 -7.00 4.42 -7.01
N ALA A 35 -7.32 5.21 -5.98
CA ALA A 35 -8.16 6.39 -6.11
C ALA A 35 -7.58 7.41 -7.11
N ALA A 36 -6.28 7.71 -7.02
CA ALA A 36 -5.57 8.59 -7.95
C ALA A 36 -5.57 8.06 -9.39
N SER A 37 -5.62 6.73 -9.56
CA SER A 37 -5.64 6.05 -10.85
C SER A 37 -7.06 5.72 -11.34
N GLN A 38 -8.10 6.26 -10.69
CA GLN A 38 -9.51 5.97 -11.00
C GLN A 38 -9.80 4.45 -10.97
N PHE A 39 -9.25 3.77 -9.97
CA PHE A 39 -9.35 2.31 -9.77
C PHE A 39 -8.83 1.45 -10.92
N ASN A 40 -8.08 2.05 -11.86
CA ASN A 40 -7.39 1.29 -12.90
C ASN A 40 -6.14 0.63 -12.32
N GLN A 41 -6.19 -0.70 -12.14
CA GLN A 41 -5.09 -1.46 -11.52
C GLN A 41 -3.78 -1.37 -12.32
N LYS A 42 -3.83 -1.29 -13.65
CA LYS A 42 -2.60 -1.17 -14.46
C LYS A 42 -1.91 0.17 -14.21
N LYS A 43 -2.66 1.28 -14.25
CA LYS A 43 -2.14 2.62 -13.91
C LYS A 43 -1.67 2.71 -12.47
N THR A 44 -2.35 2.02 -11.56
CA THR A 44 -1.97 1.95 -10.14
C THR A 44 -0.61 1.28 -9.96
N ALA A 45 -0.36 0.18 -10.68
CA ALA A 45 0.92 -0.53 -10.64
C ALA A 45 2.05 0.35 -11.17
N GLU A 46 1.81 1.06 -12.28
CA GLU A 46 2.75 2.05 -12.84
C GLU A 46 3.04 3.19 -11.85
N ALA A 47 2.01 3.74 -11.20
CA ALA A 47 2.14 4.82 -10.21
C ALA A 47 2.93 4.40 -8.96
N LEU A 48 2.78 3.15 -8.52
CA LEU A 48 3.51 2.57 -7.39
C LEU A 48 4.89 2.03 -7.76
N GLY A 49 5.24 1.99 -9.05
CA GLY A 49 6.52 1.44 -9.52
C GLY A 49 6.64 -0.08 -9.31
N VAL A 50 5.53 -0.80 -9.33
CA VAL A 50 5.47 -2.27 -9.22
C VAL A 50 4.89 -2.87 -10.49
N THR A 51 5.15 -4.15 -10.72
CA THR A 51 4.46 -4.88 -11.80
C THR A 51 2.98 -5.09 -11.44
N TYR A 52 2.13 -5.23 -12.45
CA TYR A 52 0.72 -5.56 -12.26
C TYR A 52 0.52 -6.84 -11.42
N HIS A 53 1.37 -7.86 -11.61
CA HIS A 53 1.33 -9.10 -10.84
C HIS A 53 1.62 -8.86 -9.35
N GLN A 54 2.59 -8.00 -9.02
CA GLN A 54 2.89 -7.63 -7.64
C GLN A 54 1.73 -6.86 -7.01
N LEU A 55 1.15 -5.89 -7.72
CA LEU A 55 -0.03 -5.18 -7.25
C LEU A 55 -1.17 -6.15 -6.95
N ARG A 56 -1.49 -7.06 -7.87
CA ARG A 56 -2.56 -8.06 -7.67
C ARG A 56 -2.28 -8.95 -6.45
N GLY A 57 -1.02 -9.33 -6.23
CA GLY A 57 -0.60 -10.06 -5.04
C GLY A 57 -0.88 -9.28 -3.75
N LEU A 58 -0.57 -7.99 -3.73
CA LEU A 58 -0.86 -7.11 -2.58
C LEU A 58 -2.36 -6.92 -2.36
N LEU A 59 -3.15 -6.71 -3.43
CA LEU A 59 -4.61 -6.59 -3.34
C LEU A 59 -5.23 -7.86 -2.73
N LYS A 60 -4.78 -9.04 -3.16
CA LYS A 60 -5.24 -10.32 -2.59
C LYS A 60 -4.78 -10.48 -1.14
N LYS A 61 -3.54 -10.14 -0.81
CA LYS A 61 -2.97 -10.24 0.55
C LYS A 61 -3.80 -9.44 1.56
N TYR A 62 -4.33 -8.30 1.13
CA TYR A 62 -5.06 -7.35 1.98
C TYR A 62 -6.58 -7.36 1.79
N ASP A 63 -7.11 -8.32 1.04
CA ASP A 63 -8.54 -8.43 0.74
C ASP A 63 -9.14 -7.13 0.15
N LEU A 64 -8.40 -6.53 -0.79
CA LEU A 64 -8.74 -5.27 -1.48
C LEU A 64 -9.23 -5.51 -2.92
N LEU A 65 -9.51 -6.75 -3.30
CA LEU A 65 -10.14 -7.05 -4.57
C LEU A 65 -11.65 -6.88 -4.37
N ASP A 66 -12.27 -5.97 -5.12
CA ASP A 66 -13.73 -5.95 -5.22
C ASP A 66 -14.16 -7.31 -5.79
N ASN A 67 -14.84 -8.08 -4.96
CA ASN A 67 -15.47 -9.35 -5.36
C ASN A 67 -16.87 -9.02 -5.87
N ASP A 68 -16.97 -8.38 -7.04
CA ASP A 68 -18.21 -8.30 -7.82
C ASP A 68 -18.12 -9.23 -9.04
#